data_AF-A0A537GYE6-F1
#
_entry.id   AF-A0A537GYE6-F1
#
_cell.length_a   1.000
_cell.length_b   1.000
_cell.length_c   1.000
_cell.angle_alpha   90.00
_cell.angle_beta   90.00
_cell.angle_gamma   90.00
#
_symmetry.space_group_name_H-M   'P 1'
#
loop_
_entity.id
_entity.type
_entity.pdbx_description
1 polymer ?
#
loop_
_entity_poly.entity_id
_entity_poly.type
_entity_poly.pdbx_seq_one_letter_code
_entity_poly.pdbx_strand_id
1 'polypeptide(L)'
;GHRGYHVHVYSKQTSQFGEEERREIADYLLAQGLDPQLHELEEISVAGTKVAEGPLIGQPGWRGRIVAGIYDILGSEMDQIGLTSTQVNALKSWDREDLLRKPFWSSVKGVGISTWKSLVSKAVEKKSAKIDTVVTTDIHRLIRMPGTLNGHTGLLAMNVPEERLDEFDPFTEPLAFKGEMKVKIQDSPGFRLGEERFGPYHDETVLLPSTAAMLLLCKHRAEPIA
;
A
#
# COMPACT_ATOMS: atom_id res chain seq x y z
N GLY A 1 -8.34 4.67 12.92
CA GLY A 1 -9.36 4.01 13.76
C GLY A 1 -8.90 2.66 14.32
N HIS A 2 -8.55 1.68 13.47
CA HIS A 2 -8.04 0.37 13.94
C HIS A 2 -6.80 -0.06 13.16
N ARG A 3 -6.93 -0.87 12.10
CA ARG A 3 -5.80 -1.48 11.37
C ARG A 3 -5.64 -1.00 9.93
N GLY A 4 -6.25 0.11 9.55
CA GLY A 4 -6.15 0.58 8.16
C GLY A 4 -6.95 1.84 7.89
N TYR A 5 -7.06 2.11 6.59
CA TYR A 5 -7.67 3.29 6.01
C TYR A 5 -8.86 2.90 5.12
N HIS A 6 -9.79 3.83 4.96
CA HIS A 6 -10.87 3.73 4.00
C HIS A 6 -10.76 4.90 3.03
N VAL A 7 -10.74 4.63 1.73
CA VAL A 7 -10.76 5.65 0.68
C VAL A 7 -12.16 5.68 0.10
N HIS A 8 -12.83 6.83 0.17
CA HIS A 8 -14.18 7.00 -0.33
C HIS A 8 -14.16 7.88 -1.59
N VAL A 9 -14.82 7.41 -2.65
CA VAL A 9 -14.98 8.18 -3.89
C VAL A 9 -16.42 8.64 -4.00
N TYR A 10 -16.65 9.94 -3.84
CA TYR A 10 -17.96 10.56 -3.97
C TYR A 10 -18.13 11.15 -5.36
N SER A 11 -18.84 10.44 -6.23
CA SER A 11 -19.22 10.93 -7.56
C SER A 11 -20.60 10.40 -7.94
N LYS A 12 -21.38 11.25 -8.63
CA LYS A 12 -22.71 10.87 -9.15
C LYS A 12 -22.62 9.73 -10.16
N GLN A 13 -21.51 9.65 -10.90
CA GLN A 13 -21.28 8.59 -11.89
C GLN A 13 -20.98 7.27 -11.17
N THR A 14 -20.04 7.28 -10.21
CA THR A 14 -19.64 6.06 -9.49
C THR A 14 -20.69 5.55 -8.52
N SER A 15 -21.62 6.41 -8.06
CA SER A 15 -22.74 5.97 -7.21
C SER A 15 -23.73 5.06 -7.92
N GLN A 16 -23.73 5.04 -9.27
CA GLN A 16 -24.64 4.22 -10.07
C GLN A 16 -24.08 2.82 -10.38
N PHE A 17 -22.80 2.57 -10.06
CA PHE A 17 -22.15 1.29 -10.33
C PHE A 17 -22.69 0.19 -9.41
N GLY A 18 -23.05 -0.95 -10.02
CA GLY A 18 -23.40 -2.18 -9.35
C GLY A 18 -22.18 -2.96 -8.88
N GLU A 19 -22.41 -4.17 -8.41
CA GLU A 19 -21.34 -5.02 -7.85
C GLU A 19 -20.30 -5.42 -8.89
N GLU A 20 -20.72 -5.71 -10.13
CA GLU A 20 -19.81 -6.13 -11.21
C GLU A 20 -18.93 -4.98 -11.68
N GLU A 21 -19.47 -3.78 -11.91
CA GLU A 21 -18.64 -2.63 -12.29
C GLU A 21 -17.64 -2.24 -11.19
N ARG A 22 -18.03 -2.40 -9.92
CA ARG A 22 -17.12 -2.20 -8.78
C ARG A 22 -16.06 -3.29 -8.68
N ARG A 23 -16.39 -4.52 -9.09
CA ARG A 23 -15.44 -5.63 -9.18
C ARG A 23 -14.38 -5.34 -10.24
N GLU A 24 -14.77 -4.88 -11.41
CA GLU A 24 -13.83 -4.45 -12.46
C GLU A 24 -12.88 -3.34 -11.97
N ILE A 25 -13.39 -2.37 -11.19
CA ILE A 25 -12.53 -1.35 -10.57
C ILE A 25 -11.56 -1.99 -9.57
N ALA A 26 -12.03 -2.90 -8.72
CA ALA A 26 -11.18 -3.58 -7.74
C ALA A 26 -10.08 -4.40 -8.44
N ASP A 27 -10.45 -5.15 -9.48
CA ASP A 27 -9.55 -5.97 -10.28
C ASP A 27 -8.50 -5.11 -11.00
N TYR A 28 -8.91 -3.97 -11.56
CA TYR A 28 -7.98 -2.98 -12.11
C TYR A 28 -6.99 -2.47 -11.05
N LEU A 29 -7.43 -2.15 -9.83
CA LEU A 29 -6.54 -1.67 -8.76
C LEU A 29 -5.55 -2.74 -8.27
N LEU A 30 -5.99 -4.00 -8.28
CA LEU A 30 -5.20 -5.16 -7.90
C LEU A 30 -4.28 -5.68 -9.03
N ALA A 31 -4.40 -5.15 -10.25
CA ALA A 31 -3.83 -5.74 -11.46
C ALA A 31 -4.26 -7.19 -11.71
N GLN A 32 -5.47 -7.58 -11.31
CA GLN A 32 -6.00 -8.89 -11.67
C GLN A 32 -6.21 -8.98 -13.18
N GLY A 33 -5.77 -10.08 -13.78
CA GLY A 33 -5.87 -10.29 -15.22
C GLY A 33 -4.97 -9.39 -16.08
N LEU A 34 -4.03 -8.65 -15.48
CA LEU A 34 -3.10 -7.81 -16.23
C LEU A 34 -2.19 -8.66 -17.12
N ASP A 35 -2.27 -8.42 -18.44
CA ASP A 35 -1.37 -9.01 -19.42
C ASP A 35 -0.32 -7.97 -19.85
N PRO A 36 0.98 -8.16 -19.50
CA PRO A 36 2.05 -7.26 -19.91
C PRO A 36 2.10 -6.98 -21.42
N GLN A 37 1.69 -7.93 -22.28
CA GLN A 37 1.71 -7.74 -23.74
C GLN A 37 0.74 -6.65 -24.20
N LEU A 38 -0.42 -6.52 -23.53
CA LEU A 38 -1.39 -5.44 -23.80
C LEU A 38 -0.91 -4.07 -23.28
N HIS A 39 0.17 -4.07 -22.50
CA HIS A 39 0.79 -2.88 -21.92
C HIS A 39 2.13 -2.53 -22.58
N GLU A 40 2.24 -2.76 -23.90
CA GLU A 40 3.39 -2.39 -24.74
C GLU A 40 4.68 -3.16 -24.41
N LEU A 41 4.60 -4.24 -23.63
CA LEU A 41 5.72 -5.17 -23.45
C LEU A 41 5.67 -6.27 -24.50
N GLU A 42 6.20 -5.97 -25.69
CA GLU A 42 6.25 -6.91 -26.81
C GLU A 42 7.66 -7.06 -27.39
N GLU A 43 7.86 -8.18 -28.10
CA GLU A 43 9.08 -8.43 -28.85
C GLU A 43 8.78 -8.22 -30.33
N ILE A 44 9.25 -7.11 -30.88
CA ILE A 44 9.06 -6.74 -32.29
C ILE A 44 10.30 -7.11 -33.12
N SER A 45 10.10 -7.46 -34.39
CA SER A 45 11.20 -7.73 -35.32
C SER A 45 11.47 -6.49 -36.16
N VAL A 46 12.55 -5.76 -35.85
CA VAL A 46 12.99 -4.58 -36.61
C VAL A 46 14.22 -4.96 -37.43
N ALA A 47 14.10 -4.91 -38.76
CA ALA A 47 15.19 -5.23 -39.69
C ALA A 47 15.87 -6.60 -39.42
N GLY A 48 15.08 -7.61 -39.03
CA GLY A 48 15.56 -8.96 -38.72
C GLY A 48 16.15 -9.14 -37.32
N THR A 49 16.19 -8.07 -36.50
CA THR A 49 16.61 -8.13 -35.10
C THR A 49 15.39 -8.09 -34.18
N LYS A 50 15.34 -9.00 -33.21
CA LYS A 50 14.32 -8.98 -32.16
C LYS A 50 14.63 -7.89 -31.14
N VAL A 51 13.67 -7.02 -30.91
CA VAL A 51 13.78 -5.82 -30.06
C VAL A 51 12.64 -5.90 -29.05
N ALA A 52 12.99 -5.75 -27.77
CA ALA A 52 12.00 -5.61 -26.70
C ALA A 52 11.55 -4.15 -26.66
N GLU A 53 10.25 -3.93 -26.89
CA GLU A 53 9.59 -2.66 -26.64
C GLU A 53 8.94 -2.68 -25.24
N GLY A 54 8.82 -1.51 -24.63
CA GLY A 54 8.22 -1.37 -23.30
C GLY A 54 7.56 -0.01 -23.09
N PRO A 55 6.68 0.10 -22.08
CA PRO A 55 5.98 1.33 -21.75
C PRO A 55 6.94 2.46 -21.33
N LEU A 56 6.46 3.71 -21.41
CA LEU A 56 7.27 4.90 -21.19
C LEU A 56 6.91 5.67 -19.92
N ILE A 57 7.88 6.42 -19.40
CA ILE A 57 7.64 7.39 -18.32
C ILE A 57 6.53 8.38 -18.73
N GLY A 58 5.59 8.62 -17.80
CA GLY A 58 4.52 9.59 -17.99
C GLY A 58 3.29 9.04 -18.73
N GLN A 59 3.31 7.79 -19.19
CA GLN A 59 2.11 7.16 -19.73
C GLN A 59 1.04 6.95 -18.64
N PRO A 60 -0.25 7.04 -19.00
CA PRO A 60 -1.34 6.87 -18.04
C PRO A 60 -1.55 5.40 -17.64
N GLY A 61 -2.31 5.20 -16.57
CA GLY A 61 -2.78 3.89 -16.15
C GLY A 61 -1.66 2.91 -15.76
N TRP A 62 -1.87 1.63 -16.08
CA TRP A 62 -0.93 0.57 -15.70
C TRP A 62 0.43 0.65 -16.39
N ARG A 63 0.51 1.23 -17.60
CA ARG A 63 1.80 1.45 -18.27
C ARG A 63 2.72 2.34 -17.45
N GLY A 64 2.24 3.51 -17.02
CA GLY A 64 3.00 4.39 -16.13
C GLY A 64 3.33 3.77 -14.78
N ARG A 65 2.39 2.99 -14.20
CA ARG A 65 2.64 2.27 -12.93
C ARG A 65 3.74 1.23 -13.07
N ILE A 66 3.73 0.45 -14.15
CA ILE A 66 4.78 -0.53 -14.46
C ILE A 66 6.13 0.17 -14.54
N VAL A 67 6.21 1.26 -15.31
CA VAL A 67 7.46 2.03 -15.47
C VAL A 67 7.94 2.61 -14.14
N ALA A 68 7.04 3.19 -13.33
CA ALA A 68 7.39 3.68 -12.00
C ALA A 68 7.87 2.56 -11.07
N GLY A 69 7.28 1.37 -11.15
CA GLY A 69 7.72 0.21 -10.38
C GLY A 69 9.11 -0.27 -10.80
N ILE A 70 9.39 -0.31 -12.11
CA ILE A 70 10.72 -0.63 -12.64
C ILE A 70 11.73 0.45 -12.21
N TYR A 71 11.37 1.73 -12.26
CA TYR A 71 12.22 2.84 -11.83
C TYR A 71 12.68 2.69 -10.37
N ASP A 72 11.75 2.35 -9.47
CA ASP A 72 12.07 2.09 -8.06
C ASP A 72 12.98 0.87 -7.91
N ILE A 73 12.67 -0.21 -8.63
CA ILE A 73 13.44 -1.45 -8.61
C ILE A 73 14.90 -1.20 -9.01
N LEU A 74 15.12 -0.48 -10.12
CA LEU A 74 16.45 -0.14 -10.61
C LEU A 74 17.21 0.80 -9.65
N GLY A 75 16.48 1.53 -8.80
CA GLY A 75 17.07 2.42 -7.80
C GLY A 75 17.65 1.71 -6.59
N SER A 76 16.97 0.70 -6.06
CA SER A 76 17.31 0.16 -4.73
C SER A 76 17.07 -1.34 -4.51
N GLU A 77 16.46 -2.06 -5.46
CA GLU A 77 15.90 -3.41 -5.17
C GLU A 77 16.28 -4.48 -6.21
N MET A 78 17.28 -4.20 -7.05
CA MET A 78 17.69 -5.14 -8.11
C MET A 78 18.12 -6.51 -7.59
N ASP A 79 18.66 -6.57 -6.39
CA ASP A 79 19.13 -7.81 -5.76
C ASP A 79 17.96 -8.72 -5.29
N GLN A 80 16.73 -8.19 -5.21
CA GLN A 80 15.55 -8.93 -4.73
C GLN A 80 14.79 -9.67 -5.84
N ILE A 81 15.22 -9.50 -7.10
CA ILE A 81 14.48 -9.98 -8.29
C ILE A 81 15.10 -11.25 -8.88
N GLY A 82 16.20 -11.74 -8.30
CA GLY A 82 16.88 -12.94 -8.80
C GLY A 82 17.58 -12.71 -10.14
N LEU A 83 17.98 -11.47 -10.44
CA LEU A 83 18.78 -11.14 -11.61
C LEU A 83 20.22 -11.64 -11.44
N THR A 84 20.83 -12.08 -12.53
CA THR A 84 22.26 -12.43 -12.54
C THR A 84 23.11 -11.17 -12.34
N SER A 85 24.32 -11.32 -11.78
CA SER A 85 25.25 -10.20 -11.59
C SER A 85 25.54 -9.44 -12.89
N THR A 86 25.58 -10.15 -14.02
CA THR A 86 25.76 -9.55 -15.35
C THR A 86 24.58 -8.67 -15.76
N GLN A 87 23.34 -9.12 -15.54
CA GLN A 87 22.13 -8.34 -15.83
C GLN A 87 22.04 -7.11 -14.91
N VAL A 88 22.37 -7.26 -13.64
CA VAL A 88 22.39 -6.15 -12.68
C VAL A 88 23.40 -5.09 -13.10
N ASN A 89 24.64 -5.49 -13.44
CA ASN A 89 25.66 -4.56 -13.91
C ASN A 89 25.27 -3.88 -15.23
N ALA A 90 24.66 -4.62 -16.16
CA ALA A 90 24.19 -4.07 -17.42
C ALA A 90 23.08 -3.03 -17.21
N LEU A 91 22.14 -3.26 -16.30
CA LEU A 91 21.08 -2.28 -16.00
C LEU A 91 21.62 -1.07 -15.23
N LYS A 92 22.56 -1.28 -14.28
CA LYS A 92 23.20 -0.19 -13.51
C LYS A 92 24.07 0.72 -14.38
N SER A 93 24.55 0.25 -15.53
CA SER A 93 25.34 1.09 -16.43
C SER A 93 24.50 2.08 -17.23
N TRP A 94 23.17 2.00 -17.16
CA TRP A 94 22.26 2.93 -17.81
C TRP A 94 21.71 3.93 -16.81
N ASP A 95 21.50 5.17 -17.29
CA ASP A 95 20.62 6.08 -16.58
C ASP A 95 19.18 5.54 -16.67
N ARG A 96 18.58 5.27 -15.52
CA ARG A 96 17.25 4.67 -15.43
C ARG A 96 16.14 5.55 -16.02
N GLU A 97 16.32 6.88 -15.98
CA GLU A 97 15.32 7.79 -16.53
C GLU A 97 15.40 7.81 -18.06
N ASP A 98 16.61 7.94 -18.63
CA ASP A 98 16.83 7.87 -20.07
C ASP A 98 16.39 6.50 -20.66
N LEU A 99 16.67 5.42 -19.94
CA LEU A 99 16.25 4.06 -20.32
C LEU A 99 14.73 3.95 -20.46
N LEU A 100 13.97 4.48 -19.50
CA LEU A 100 12.52 4.36 -19.44
C LEU A 100 11.78 5.46 -20.23
N ARG A 101 12.51 6.44 -20.78
CA ARG A 101 11.98 7.40 -21.77
C ARG A 101 12.06 6.86 -23.20
N LYS A 102 12.83 5.81 -23.44
CA LYS A 102 13.01 5.19 -24.76
C LYS A 102 12.14 3.94 -24.90
N PRO A 103 11.48 3.74 -26.06
CA PRO A 103 10.64 2.57 -26.27
C PRO A 103 11.46 1.28 -26.38
N PHE A 104 12.71 1.36 -26.86
CA PHE A 104 13.55 0.20 -27.13
C PHE A 104 14.43 -0.20 -25.93
N TRP A 105 13.86 -1.00 -25.04
CA TRP A 105 14.53 -1.50 -23.84
C TRP A 105 15.63 -2.53 -24.14
N SER A 106 15.65 -3.12 -25.34
CA SER A 106 16.75 -3.98 -25.81
C SER A 106 18.08 -3.26 -26.00
N SER A 107 18.12 -1.93 -25.82
CA SER A 107 19.37 -1.16 -25.78
C SER A 107 20.30 -1.65 -24.66
N VAL A 108 19.74 -2.21 -23.59
CA VAL A 108 20.53 -2.82 -22.50
C VAL A 108 21.02 -4.21 -22.93
N LYS A 109 22.27 -4.27 -23.41
CA LYS A 109 22.91 -5.53 -23.79
C LYS A 109 22.96 -6.51 -22.61
N GLY A 110 22.56 -7.76 -22.86
CA GLY A 110 22.53 -8.82 -21.83
C GLY A 110 21.21 -8.92 -21.05
N VAL A 111 20.24 -8.05 -21.34
CA VAL A 111 18.89 -8.10 -20.75
C VAL A 111 17.89 -8.45 -21.86
N GLY A 112 17.32 -9.64 -21.76
CA GLY A 112 16.33 -10.14 -22.73
C GLY A 112 14.89 -9.88 -22.30
N ILE A 113 13.94 -10.19 -23.17
CA ILE A 113 12.50 -10.03 -22.92
C ILE A 113 12.02 -10.80 -21.67
N SER A 114 12.60 -11.96 -21.37
CA SER A 114 12.28 -12.72 -20.15
C SER A 114 12.64 -11.97 -18.87
N THR A 115 13.77 -11.25 -18.89
CA THR A 115 14.20 -10.40 -17.78
C THR A 115 13.26 -9.21 -17.61
N TRP A 116 12.87 -8.57 -18.72
CA TRP A 116 11.88 -7.49 -18.70
C TRP A 116 10.52 -7.95 -18.20
N LYS A 117 10.04 -9.15 -18.62
CA LYS A 117 8.82 -9.75 -18.09
C LYS A 117 8.88 -9.98 -16.58
N SER A 118 10.02 -10.43 -16.05
CA SER A 118 10.23 -10.59 -14.61
C SER A 118 10.21 -9.24 -13.86
N LEU A 119 10.86 -8.22 -14.42
CA LEU A 119 10.85 -6.87 -13.88
C LEU A 119 9.44 -6.27 -13.86
N VAL A 120 8.68 -6.44 -14.95
CA VAL A 120 7.29 -5.98 -15.05
C VAL A 120 6.41 -6.70 -14.04
N SER A 121 6.52 -8.03 -13.92
CA SER A 121 5.74 -8.79 -12.92
C SER A 121 5.98 -8.28 -11.50
N LYS A 122 7.25 -8.00 -11.14
CA LYS A 122 7.60 -7.44 -9.84
C LYS A 122 7.15 -5.98 -9.67
N ALA A 123 7.22 -5.18 -10.72
CA ALA A 123 6.72 -3.82 -10.72
C ALA A 123 5.20 -3.78 -10.51
N VAL A 124 4.45 -4.67 -11.16
CA VAL A 124 3.00 -4.83 -11.00
C VAL A 124 2.66 -5.26 -9.58
N GLU A 125 3.32 -6.28 -9.04
CA GLU A 125 3.14 -6.74 -7.66
C GLU A 125 3.33 -5.57 -6.66
N LYS A 126 4.39 -4.78 -6.84
CA LYS A 126 4.73 -3.63 -5.98
C LYS A 126 3.74 -2.47 -6.09
N LYS A 127 3.25 -2.18 -7.30
CA LYS A 127 2.39 -1.02 -7.58
C LYS A 127 0.89 -1.35 -7.55
N SER A 128 0.54 -2.62 -7.39
CA SER A 128 -0.83 -3.06 -7.08
C SER A 128 -1.27 -2.52 -5.72
N ALA A 129 -2.52 -2.06 -5.66
CA ALA A 129 -3.10 -1.67 -4.38
C ALA A 129 -3.35 -2.94 -3.54
N LYS A 130 -3.25 -2.84 -2.21
CA LYS A 130 -3.62 -3.93 -1.30
C LYS A 130 -4.95 -3.58 -0.65
N ILE A 131 -6.04 -3.84 -1.36
CA ILE A 131 -7.40 -3.54 -0.91
C ILE A 131 -8.16 -4.81 -0.52
N ASP A 132 -9.17 -4.66 0.33
CA ASP A 132 -10.18 -5.70 0.58
C ASP A 132 -11.28 -5.56 -0.49
N THR A 133 -11.30 -6.47 -1.45
CA THR A 133 -12.23 -6.41 -2.59
C THR A 133 -13.69 -6.47 -2.16
N VAL A 134 -14.00 -7.20 -1.09
CA VAL A 134 -15.37 -7.34 -0.57
C VAL A 134 -15.91 -6.00 -0.08
N VAL A 135 -15.04 -5.10 0.39
CA VAL A 135 -15.44 -3.73 0.76
C VAL A 135 -15.82 -2.90 -0.46
N THR A 136 -15.08 -3.07 -1.56
CA THR A 136 -15.29 -2.28 -2.79
C THR A 136 -16.50 -2.77 -3.58
N THR A 137 -16.70 -4.08 -3.68
CA THR A 137 -17.78 -4.69 -4.48
C THR A 137 -19.15 -4.57 -3.85
N ASP A 138 -19.25 -4.63 -2.52
CA ASP A 138 -20.53 -4.59 -1.79
C ASP A 138 -21.17 -3.19 -1.86
N ILE A 139 -22.30 -3.09 -2.56
CA ILE A 139 -23.08 -1.86 -2.71
C ILE A 139 -23.93 -1.49 -1.49
N HIS A 140 -24.06 -2.40 -0.52
CA HIS A 140 -24.83 -2.22 0.71
C HIS A 140 -23.93 -2.12 1.95
N ARG A 141 -22.63 -1.89 1.75
CA ARG A 141 -21.64 -1.88 2.82
C ARG A 141 -21.90 -0.77 3.84
N LEU A 142 -21.96 -1.15 5.12
CA LEU A 142 -21.92 -0.18 6.21
C LEU A 142 -20.49 0.34 6.40
N ILE A 143 -20.36 1.66 6.38
CA ILE A 143 -19.08 2.35 6.54
C ILE A 143 -19.04 3.06 7.89
N ARG A 144 -17.89 2.99 8.57
CA ARG A 144 -17.70 3.66 9.85
C ARG A 144 -17.77 5.18 9.63
N MET A 145 -18.65 5.83 10.37
CA MET A 145 -18.79 7.28 10.32
C MET A 145 -17.52 7.96 10.88
N PRO A 146 -16.91 8.91 10.15
CA PRO A 146 -15.82 9.72 10.67
C PRO A 146 -16.20 10.46 11.96
N GLY A 147 -15.25 10.63 12.87
CA GLY A 147 -15.46 11.23 14.19
C GLY A 147 -15.99 10.26 15.25
N THR A 148 -16.37 9.03 14.89
CA THR A 148 -16.79 8.01 15.87
C THR A 148 -15.61 7.26 16.48
N LEU A 149 -15.81 6.68 17.67
CA LEU A 149 -14.82 5.82 18.31
C LEU A 149 -14.84 4.40 17.73
N ASN A 150 -13.65 3.81 17.61
CA ASN A 150 -13.52 2.39 17.29
C ASN A 150 -13.54 1.55 18.56
N GLY A 151 -14.52 0.65 18.70
CA GLY A 151 -14.68 -0.18 19.88
C GLY A 151 -13.51 -1.14 20.20
N HIS A 152 -12.61 -1.41 19.24
CA HIS A 152 -11.45 -2.30 19.44
C HIS A 152 -10.16 -1.56 19.82
N THR A 153 -10.17 -0.23 19.84
CA THR A 153 -8.97 0.58 20.14
C THR A 153 -9.24 1.83 20.97
N GLY A 154 -10.48 2.29 21.06
CA GLY A 154 -10.81 3.60 21.64
C GLY A 154 -10.32 4.79 20.80
N LEU A 155 -9.79 4.56 19.60
CA LEU A 155 -9.28 5.62 18.71
C LEU A 155 -10.39 6.17 17.81
N LEU A 156 -10.26 7.43 17.42
CA LEU A 156 -11.15 8.07 16.47
C LEU A 156 -11.00 7.49 15.06
N ALA A 157 -12.12 7.38 14.37
CA ALA A 157 -12.17 7.28 12.92
C ALA A 157 -11.93 8.68 12.32
N MET A 158 -10.66 9.07 12.18
CA MET A 158 -10.30 10.37 11.63
C MET A 158 -10.69 10.49 10.15
N ASN A 159 -11.17 11.67 9.75
CA ASN A 159 -11.22 12.06 8.35
C ASN A 159 -9.88 12.69 7.98
N VAL A 160 -9.18 12.11 7.01
CA VAL A 160 -7.84 12.56 6.60
C VAL A 160 -7.96 13.10 5.16
N PRO A 161 -7.75 14.42 4.94
CA PRO A 161 -7.71 14.98 3.59
C PRO A 161 -6.56 14.37 2.77
N GLU A 162 -6.74 14.29 1.44
CA GLU A 162 -5.74 13.72 0.52
C GLU A 162 -4.39 14.41 0.66
N GLU A 163 -4.38 15.73 0.81
CA GLU A 163 -3.18 16.56 0.90
C GLU A 163 -2.35 16.29 2.15
N ARG A 164 -2.95 15.68 3.18
CA ARG A 164 -2.31 15.37 4.47
C ARG A 164 -2.00 13.88 4.63
N LEU A 165 -2.20 13.06 3.59
CA LEU A 165 -2.04 11.62 3.72
C LEU A 165 -0.63 11.22 4.16
N ASP A 166 0.40 11.93 3.66
CA ASP A 166 1.81 11.67 4.01
C ASP A 166 2.20 12.20 5.40
N GLU A 167 1.44 13.16 5.93
CA GLU A 167 1.70 13.79 7.24
C GLU A 167 0.95 13.09 8.39
N PHE A 168 -0.07 12.29 8.08
CA PHE A 168 -0.98 11.75 9.08
C PHE A 168 -0.30 10.66 9.93
N ASP A 169 -0.24 10.87 11.26
CA ASP A 169 0.22 9.83 12.20
C ASP A 169 -0.96 9.15 12.93
N PRO A 170 -1.24 7.86 12.63
CA PRO A 170 -2.35 7.12 13.23
C PRO A 170 -2.16 6.81 14.73
N PHE A 171 -0.99 7.08 15.31
CA PHE A 171 -0.69 6.85 16.72
C PHE A 171 -0.82 8.12 17.57
N THR A 172 -0.83 9.32 16.97
CA THR A 172 -0.84 10.59 17.72
C THR A 172 -2.09 11.42 17.43
N GLU A 173 -2.63 11.39 16.22
CA GLU A 173 -3.79 12.22 15.85
C GLU A 173 -5.16 11.67 16.29
N PRO A 174 -5.45 10.35 16.28
CA PRO A 174 -6.79 9.85 16.57
C PRO A 174 -7.07 9.64 18.08
N LEU A 175 -6.37 10.36 18.96
CA LEU A 175 -6.47 10.22 20.42
C LEU A 175 -7.69 10.97 20.97
N ALA A 176 -8.68 10.23 21.48
CA ALA A 176 -9.95 10.81 21.93
C ALA A 176 -10.00 11.18 23.41
N PHE A 177 -9.33 10.41 24.25
CA PHE A 177 -9.47 10.48 25.71
C PHE A 177 -8.34 11.30 26.32
N LYS A 178 -8.65 12.06 27.37
CA LYS A 178 -7.70 12.87 28.15
C LYS A 178 -7.73 12.47 29.62
N GLY A 179 -6.71 12.85 30.37
CA GLY A 179 -6.55 12.52 31.78
C GLY A 179 -5.85 11.18 31.99
N GLU A 180 -6.00 10.62 33.18
CA GLU A 180 -5.38 9.36 33.59
C GLU A 180 -6.46 8.39 34.11
N MET A 181 -6.20 7.09 33.93
CA MET A 181 -7.08 6.03 34.36
C MET A 181 -6.25 4.89 34.96
N LYS A 182 -6.69 4.40 36.12
CA LYS A 182 -6.09 3.25 36.78
C LYS A 182 -6.73 1.97 36.25
N VAL A 183 -5.91 1.05 35.78
CA VAL A 183 -6.37 -0.22 35.19
C VAL A 183 -5.56 -1.39 35.74
N LYS A 184 -6.22 -2.55 35.88
CA LYS A 184 -5.53 -3.82 36.16
C LYS A 184 -5.22 -4.50 34.84
N ILE A 185 -3.95 -4.66 34.51
CA ILE A 185 -3.50 -5.22 33.23
C ILE A 185 -3.11 -6.68 33.45
N GLN A 186 -3.72 -7.60 32.70
CA GLN A 186 -3.41 -9.03 32.79
C GLN A 186 -2.08 -9.34 32.07
N ASP A 187 -2.00 -8.97 30.79
CA ASP A 187 -0.82 -9.17 29.95
C ASP A 187 -0.86 -8.21 28.75
N SER A 188 0.23 -7.47 28.52
CA SER A 188 0.40 -6.62 27.34
C SER A 188 1.87 -6.54 26.91
N PRO A 189 2.16 -6.72 25.61
CA PRO A 189 3.48 -6.38 25.08
C PRO A 189 3.72 -4.87 25.19
N GLY A 190 4.98 -4.45 25.00
CA GLY A 190 5.31 -3.04 24.87
C GLY A 190 4.64 -2.43 23.63
N PHE A 191 4.06 -1.24 23.76
CA PHE A 191 3.38 -0.54 22.66
C PHE A 191 3.65 0.96 22.69
N ARG A 192 3.47 1.61 21.53
CA ARG A 192 3.53 3.07 21.40
C ARG A 192 2.13 3.62 21.18
N LEU A 193 1.80 4.69 21.89
CA LEU A 193 0.60 5.49 21.62
C LEU A 193 0.89 6.94 22.00
N GLY A 194 0.57 7.87 21.11
CA GLY A 194 1.09 9.23 21.19
C GLY A 194 2.61 9.26 21.04
N GLU A 195 3.24 10.13 21.83
CA GLU A 195 4.69 10.31 21.92
C GLU A 195 5.35 9.33 22.91
N GLU A 196 4.56 8.50 23.58
CA GLU A 196 5.02 7.66 24.69
C GLU A 196 5.01 6.16 24.34
N ARG A 197 5.88 5.41 25.04
CA ARG A 197 5.92 3.95 25.00
C ARG A 197 5.52 3.41 26.37
N PHE A 198 4.66 2.39 26.34
CA PHE A 198 4.09 1.75 27.51
C PHE A 198 4.46 0.27 27.53
N GLY A 199 4.49 -0.31 28.72
CA GLY A 199 4.75 -1.72 28.94
C GLY A 199 6.19 -2.16 28.62
N PRO A 200 6.44 -3.47 28.49
CA PRO A 200 5.46 -4.55 28.68
C PRO A 200 4.93 -4.61 30.11
N TYR A 201 3.71 -5.12 30.29
CA TYR A 201 3.03 -5.23 31.58
C TYR A 201 2.58 -6.67 31.84
N HIS A 202 2.69 -7.13 33.09
CA HIS A 202 2.28 -8.48 33.49
C HIS A 202 1.64 -8.48 34.88
N ASP A 203 0.35 -8.84 34.96
CA ASP A 203 -0.50 -8.89 36.17
C ASP A 203 -0.22 -7.75 37.18
N GLU A 204 -0.34 -6.52 36.71
CA GLU A 204 -0.04 -5.33 37.50
C GLU A 204 -1.11 -4.25 37.36
N THR A 205 -1.18 -3.39 38.36
CA THR A 205 -2.10 -2.25 38.38
C THR A 205 -1.32 -0.97 38.12
N VAL A 206 -1.67 -0.27 37.04
CA VAL A 206 -0.91 0.89 36.55
C VAL A 206 -1.86 2.06 36.34
N LEU A 207 -1.38 3.26 36.67
CA LEU A 207 -2.02 4.52 36.27
C LEU A 207 -1.46 4.91 34.90
N LEU A 208 -2.32 4.97 33.89
CA LEU A 208 -1.94 5.30 32.52
C LEU A 208 -2.71 6.51 32.01
N PRO A 209 -2.19 7.23 31.00
CA PRO A 209 -3.02 8.15 30.23
C PRO A 209 -4.29 7.45 29.74
N SER A 210 -5.44 8.12 29.86
CA SER A 210 -6.74 7.53 29.56
C SER A 210 -6.80 6.91 28.16
N THR A 211 -6.08 7.45 27.17
CA THR A 211 -6.04 6.88 25.83
C THR A 211 -5.33 5.52 25.76
N ALA A 212 -4.23 5.36 26.49
CA ALA A 212 -3.51 4.09 26.57
C ALA A 212 -4.29 3.05 27.39
N ALA A 213 -4.90 3.47 28.50
CA ALA A 213 -5.80 2.63 29.28
C ALA A 213 -6.98 2.14 28.43
N MET A 214 -7.67 3.05 27.73
CA MET A 214 -8.80 2.70 26.86
C MET A 214 -8.39 1.76 25.72
N LEU A 215 -7.19 1.90 25.15
CA LEU A 215 -6.67 0.95 24.18
C LEU A 215 -6.59 -0.46 24.78
N LEU A 216 -6.02 -0.62 25.97
CA LEU A 216 -5.90 -1.92 26.64
C LEU A 216 -7.26 -2.51 27.03
N LEU A 217 -8.18 -1.68 27.52
CA LEU A 217 -9.56 -2.08 27.84
C LEU A 217 -10.30 -2.58 26.59
N CYS A 218 -10.25 -1.82 25.49
CA CYS A 218 -10.85 -2.21 24.20
C CYS A 218 -10.17 -3.44 23.56
N LYS A 219 -8.95 -3.77 23.96
CA LYS A 219 -8.25 -4.99 23.56
C LYS A 219 -8.49 -6.17 24.50
N HIS A 220 -9.30 -5.99 25.53
CA HIS A 220 -9.55 -7.00 26.57
C HIS A 220 -8.25 -7.47 27.24
N ARG A 221 -7.28 -6.58 27.40
CA ARG A 221 -6.00 -6.84 28.08
C ARG A 221 -5.94 -6.25 29.50
N ALA A 222 -6.94 -5.44 29.84
CA ALA A 222 -7.04 -4.81 31.15
C ALA A 222 -8.51 -4.75 31.60
N GLU A 223 -8.70 -4.52 32.89
CA GLU A 223 -9.98 -4.28 33.55
C GLU A 223 -9.96 -2.91 34.26
N PRO A 224 -11.08 -2.18 34.26
CA PRO A 224 -11.16 -0.91 34.97
C PRO A 224 -11.13 -1.17 36.49
N ILE A 225 -10.41 -0.32 37.22
CA ILE A 225 -10.43 -0.32 38.69
C ILE A 225 -11.23 0.89 39.14
N ALA A 226 -12.23 0.66 39.99
CA ALA A 226 -13.05 1.71 40.60
C ALA A 226 -12.26 2.59 41.56
#